data_AF-A0A9D5Q0B9-F1
#
_entry.id   AF-A0A9D5Q0B9-F1
#
_cell.length_a   1.000
_cell.length_b   1.000
_cell.length_c   1.000
_cell.angle_alpha   90.00
_cell.angle_beta   90.00
_cell.angle_gamma   90.00
#
_symmetry.space_group_name_H-M   'P 1'
#
loop_
_entity.id
_entity.type
_entity.pdbx_description
1 polymer ?
#
loop_
_entity_poly.entity_id
_entity_poly.type
_entity_poly.pdbx_seq_one_letter_code
_entity_poly.pdbx_strand_id
1 'polypeptide(L)' 'MTQHGPFDLDERLKRVSDLGDPLEVMNDIVDFEVFRPVLDRALKRSDRRKGGRRPFDPVMIVQDTDPSGPE' A
#
# COMPACT_ATOMS: atom_id res chain seq x y z
N MET A 1 9.53 -8.06 24.29
CA MET A 1 9.15 -7.16 23.18
C MET A 1 10.45 -6.71 22.54
N THR A 2 10.80 -7.26 21.38
CA THR A 2 12.02 -6.87 20.66
C THR A 2 11.75 -5.52 20.01
N GLN A 3 12.30 -4.44 20.57
CA GLN A 3 12.27 -3.15 19.92
C GLN A 3 13.38 -3.15 18.88
N HIS A 4 12.99 -3.27 17.62
CA HIS A 4 13.87 -3.11 16.49
C HIS A 4 14.40 -1.67 16.47
N GLY A 5 15.71 -1.50 16.28
CA GLY A 5 16.34 -0.17 16.26
C GLY A 5 15.73 0.70 15.15
N PRO A 6 15.87 2.04 15.25
CA PRO A 6 15.20 2.98 14.35
C PRO A 6 15.54 2.82 12.86
N PHE A 7 16.55 2.03 12.50
CA PHE A 7 16.98 1.76 11.12
C PHE A 7 16.71 0.32 10.64
N ASP A 8 16.19 -0.55 11.52
CA ASP A 8 15.94 -1.95 11.16
C ASP A 8 14.77 -2.10 10.18
N LEU A 9 13.81 -1.16 10.19
CA LEU A 9 12.68 -1.20 9.26
C LEU A 9 13.13 -0.88 7.83
N ASP A 10 13.82 0.24 7.64
CA ASP A 10 14.28 0.68 6.31
C ASP A 10 15.26 -0.33 5.70
N GLU A 11 16.16 -0.90 6.50
CA GLU A 11 17.10 -1.92 6.03
C GLU A 11 16.38 -3.22 5.64
N ARG A 12 15.31 -3.60 6.36
CA ARG A 12 14.49 -4.76 6.03
C ARG A 12 13.65 -4.53 4.79
N LEU A 13 13.08 -3.34 4.64
CA LEU A 13 12.33 -2.96 3.43
C LEU A 13 13.25 -2.96 2.22
N LYS A 14 14.43 -2.34 2.33
CA LYS A 14 15.46 -2.37 1.27
C LYS A 14 15.84 -3.80 0.88
N ARG A 15 16.03 -4.70 1.86
CA ARG A 15 16.32 -6.12 1.57
C ARG A 15 15.18 -6.83 0.84
N VAL A 16 13.92 -6.45 1.09
CA VAL A 16 12.75 -7.00 0.37
C VAL A 16 12.72 -6.47 -1.06
N SER A 17 12.93 -5.16 -1.26
CA SER A 17 13.03 -4.55 -2.60
C SER A 17 14.20 -5.11 -3.40
N ASP A 18 15.39 -5.26 -2.80
CA ASP A 18 16.58 -5.86 -3.44
C ASP A 18 16.34 -7.31 -3.90
N LEU A 19 15.40 -8.04 -3.27
CA LEU A 19 15.02 -9.40 -3.66
C LEU A 19 14.02 -9.43 -4.82
N GLY A 20 13.51 -8.27 -5.24
CA GLY A 20 12.52 -8.09 -6.29
C GLY A 20 11.11 -8.29 -5.78
N ASP A 21 10.56 -7.28 -5.09
CA ASP A 21 9.17 -7.29 -4.64
C ASP A 21 8.24 -7.30 -5.87
N PRO A 22 7.41 -8.36 -6.05
CA PRO A 22 6.45 -8.41 -7.15
C PRO A 22 5.49 -7.22 -7.19
N LEU A 23 5.22 -6.58 -6.05
CA LEU A 23 4.34 -5.41 -5.97
C LEU A 23 4.98 -4.16 -6.61
N GLU A 24 6.30 -3.97 -6.49
CA GLU A 24 7.01 -2.88 -7.15
C GLU A 24 6.89 -3.01 -8.68
N VAL A 25 7.14 -4.22 -9.21
CA VAL A 25 7.02 -4.51 -10.64
C VAL A 25 5.58 -4.35 -11.13
N MET A 26 4.60 -4.73 -10.31
CA MET A 26 3.19 -4.55 -10.66
C MET A 26 2.77 -3.09 -10.66
N ASN A 27 3.28 -2.26 -9.75
CA ASN A 27 2.99 -0.82 -9.71
C ASN A 27 3.47 -0.10 -10.98
N ASP A 28 4.55 -0.56 -11.61
CA ASP A 28 5.05 0.02 -12.87
C ASP A 28 4.22 -0.39 -14.10
N ILE A 29 3.61 -1.58 -14.08
CA ILE A 29 2.97 -2.19 -15.25
C ILE A 29 1.44 -2.06 -15.22
N VAL A 30 0.85 -1.99 -14.01
CA VAL A 30 -0.58 -2.07 -13.79
C VAL A 30 -1.12 -0.72 -13.32
N ASP A 31 -2.01 -0.13 -14.13
CA ASP A 31 -2.84 0.98 -13.67
C ASP A 31 -3.94 0.46 -12.73
N PHE A 32 -3.69 0.55 -11.42
CA PHE A 32 -4.63 0.08 -10.41
C PHE A 32 -5.93 0.90 -10.32
N GLU A 33 -5.98 2.11 -10.89
CA GLU A 33 -7.21 2.91 -10.93
C GLU A 33 -8.31 2.23 -11.76
N VAL A 34 -7.94 1.36 -12.70
CA VAL A 34 -8.90 0.56 -13.50
C VAL A 34 -9.77 -0.33 -12.61
N PHE A 35 -9.29 -0.75 -11.44
CA PHE A 35 -10.06 -1.60 -10.52
C PHE A 35 -11.01 -0.81 -9.61
N ARG A 36 -10.92 0.53 -9.57
CA ARG A 36 -11.71 1.36 -8.65
C ARG A 36 -13.22 1.08 -8.68
N PRO A 37 -13.89 0.94 -9.85
CA PRO A 37 -15.32 0.62 -9.89
C PRO A 37 -15.65 -0.75 -9.30
N VAL A 38 -14.75 -1.72 -9.47
CA VAL A 38 -14.88 -3.07 -8.92
C VAL A 38 -14.70 -3.04 -7.41
N LEU A 39 -13.67 -2.33 -6.93
CA LEU A 39 -13.37 -2.17 -5.51
C LEU A 39 -14.49 -1.43 -4.77
N ASP A 40 -15.02 -0.35 -5.34
CA ASP A 40 -16.13 0.39 -4.75
C ASP A 40 -17.39 -0.47 -4.59
N ARG A 41 -17.67 -1.33 -5.58
CA ARG A 41 -18.80 -2.27 -5.53
C ARG A 41 -18.57 -3.40 -4.52
N ALA A 42 -17.36 -3.95 -4.47
CA ALA A 42 -17.02 -5.10 -3.63
C ALA A 42 -16.89 -4.72 -2.15
N LEU A 43 -16.28 -3.57 -1.85
CA LEU A 43 -15.94 -3.17 -0.49
C LEU A 43 -17.13 -2.65 0.32
N LYS A 44 -18.29 -2.39 -0.31
CA LYS A 44 -19.56 -1.99 0.33
C LYS A 44 -19.35 -1.11 1.57
N ARG A 45 -18.56 -0.02 1.44
CA ARG A 45 -18.18 0.77 2.61
C ARG A 45 -19.39 1.42 3.23
N SER A 46 -19.44 1.36 4.56
CA SER A 46 -20.57 1.84 5.34
C SER A 46 -20.75 3.36 5.20
N ASP A 47 -22.02 3.78 5.26
CA ASP A 47 -22.41 5.18 5.18
C ASP A 47 -21.69 6.04 6.23
N ARG A 48 -21.10 7.14 5.75
CA ARG A 48 -20.35 8.19 6.50
C ARG A 48 -21.14 8.86 7.63
N ARG A 49 -22.40 8.45 7.86
CA ARG A 49 -23.34 9.03 8.83
C ARG A 49 -23.08 8.58 10.26
N LYS A 50 -22.40 7.46 10.47
CA LYS A 50 -21.96 7.01 11.80
C LYS A 50 -20.47 7.30 11.91
N GLY A 51 -20.12 8.41 12.56
CA GLY A 51 -18.74 8.86 12.73
C GLY A 51 -17.80 7.70 13.10
N GLY A 52 -16.72 7.55 12.34
CA GLY A 52 -15.75 6.46 12.42
C GLY A 52 -14.47 6.78 11.64
N ARG A 53 -13.50 5.84 11.61
CA ARG A 53 -12.19 6.00 10.95
C ARG A 53 -12.37 6.51 9.52
N ARG A 54 -11.56 7.51 9.11
CA ARG A 54 -11.58 8.04 7.74
C ARG A 54 -11.45 6.88 6.74
N PRO A 55 -12.30 6.82 5.70
CA PRO A 55 -12.18 5.80 4.67
C PRO A 55 -10.79 5.89 4.01
N PHE A 56 -10.05 4.78 3.92
CA PHE A 56 -8.79 4.69 3.16
C PHE A 56 -9.07 4.87 1.66
N ASP A 57 -8.16 5.32 0.81
CA ASP A 57 -8.41 5.14 -0.62
C ASP A 57 -8.35 3.62 -0.93
N PRO A 58 -9.37 3.01 -1.57
CA PRO A 58 -9.33 1.59 -1.92
C PRO A 58 -8.15 1.21 -2.84
N VAL A 59 -7.61 2.15 -3.61
CA VAL A 59 -6.44 1.94 -4.49
C VAL A 59 -5.12 2.10 -3.72
N MET A 60 -5.12 2.85 -2.62
CA MET A 60 -3.91 3.11 -1.80
C MET A 60 -3.40 1.87 -1.05
N ILE A 61 -4.21 0.83 -0.88
CA ILE A 61 -3.73 -0.47 -0.33
C ILE A 61 -2.68 -1.12 -1.24
N VAL A 62 -2.70 -0.79 -2.54
CA VAL A 62 -1.78 -1.38 -3.52
C VAL A 62 -0.52 -0.53 -3.73
N GLN A 63 -0.60 0.76 -3.42
CA GLN A 63 0.45 1.76 -3.72
C GLN A 63 1.23 2.24 -2.49
N ASP A 64 1.12 1.58 -1.33
CA ASP A 64 1.90 1.89 -0.12
C ASP A 64 3.39 1.46 -0.26
N THR A 65 3.98 1.70 -1.44
CA THR A 65 5.42 1.67 -1.66
C THR A 65 5.94 3.09 -1.47
N ASP A 66 6.84 3.23 -0.51
CA ASP A 66 7.61 4.45 -0.21
C ASP A 66 8.01 5.20 -1.51
N PRO A 67 7.70 6.50 -1.66
CA PRO A 67 8.12 7.27 -2.84
C PRO A 67 9.64 7.46 -2.94
N SER A 68 10.43 6.95 -2.00
CA SER A 68 11.89 6.87 -2.12
C SER A 68 12.34 5.61 -2.87
N GLY A 69 12.16 5.63 -4.20
CA GLY A 69 12.95 4.77 -5.09
C GLY A 69 14.46 5.05 -4.89
N PRO A 70 15.34 4.06 -5.12
CA PRO A 70 16.76 4.24 -4.88
C PRO A 70 17.36 5.20 -5.93
N GLU A 71 17.83 6.36 -5.49
CA GLU A 71 18.96 7.05 -6.12
C GLU A 71 20.28 6.40 -5.69
#